data_AF-A0AAE0JQK6-F1
#
_entry.id   AF-A0AAE0JQK6-F1
#
_cell.length_a   1.000
_cell.length_b   1.000
_cell.length_c   1.000
_cell.angle_alpha   90.00
_cell.angle_beta   90.00
_cell.angle_gamma   90.00
#
_symmetry.space_group_name_H-M   'P 1'
#
loop_
_entity.id
_entity.type
_entity.pdbx_description
1 polymer ?
#
loop_
_entity_poly.entity_id
_entity_poly.type
_entity_poly.pdbx_seq_one_letter_code
_entity_poly.pdbx_strand_id
1 'polypeptide(L)'
;MGIQQITNMCSHLQNASRARLGLTSLPNTKYNLALALALHRAGFISSVTRGGPHPPTPEALLTHEPEPVTSANVATRRLWVGLKYWNEEPVLKSLKPISKPSRLVTASLEELNRVARGFPAGYMKGLQLGECLFVNTDRGVLEVREAVERKVGGLVLCKVK
;
A
#
# COMPACT_ATOMS: atom_id res chain seq x y z
N MET A 1 -5.55 -14.92 7.07
CA MET A 1 -5.07 -13.54 6.85
C MET A 1 -4.21 -13.56 5.58
N GLY A 2 -4.49 -12.76 4.55
CA GLY A 2 -3.87 -12.96 3.23
C GLY A 2 -4.21 -11.89 2.20
N ILE A 3 -4.02 -12.18 0.92
CA ILE A 3 -4.16 -11.22 -0.20
C ILE A 3 -5.52 -10.51 -0.27
N GLN A 4 -6.57 -11.11 0.30
CA GLN A 4 -7.89 -10.49 0.40
C GLN A 4 -7.85 -9.16 1.18
N GLN A 5 -7.05 -9.07 2.24
CA GLN A 5 -6.94 -7.83 3.01
C GLN A 5 -6.29 -6.70 2.22
N ILE A 6 -5.28 -7.04 1.40
CA ILE A 6 -4.65 -6.09 0.48
C ILE A 6 -5.66 -5.64 -0.57
N THR A 7 -6.46 -6.56 -1.12
CA THR A 7 -7.53 -6.23 -2.07
C THR A 7 -8.55 -5.26 -1.45
N ASN A 8 -8.95 -5.49 -0.19
CA ASN A 8 -9.86 -4.62 0.55
C ASN A 8 -9.22 -3.25 0.88
N MET A 9 -7.94 -3.23 1.23
CA MET A 9 -7.18 -1.99 1.45
C MET A 9 -7.13 -1.16 0.16
N CYS A 10 -6.91 -1.80 -1.00
CA CYS A 10 -6.88 -1.12 -2.30
C CYS A 10 -8.22 -0.43 -2.62
N SER A 11 -9.35 -1.12 -2.43
CA SER A 11 -10.67 -0.54 -2.69
C SER A 11 -11.04 0.53 -1.66
N HIS A 12 -10.72 0.31 -0.39
CA HIS A 12 -10.99 1.27 0.67
C HIS A 12 -10.24 2.59 0.50
N LEU A 13 -8.93 2.53 0.20
CA LEU A 13 -8.13 3.73 -0.03
C LEU A 13 -8.61 4.52 -1.26
N GLN A 14 -8.99 3.84 -2.34
CA GLN A 14 -9.58 4.52 -3.50
C GLN A 14 -10.89 5.23 -3.16
N ASN A 15 -11.76 4.59 -2.38
CA ASN A 15 -13.01 5.20 -1.94
C ASN A 15 -12.76 6.41 -1.04
N ALA A 16 -11.81 6.32 -0.11
CA ALA A 16 -11.43 7.42 0.77
C ALA A 16 -10.82 8.60 0.00
N SER A 17 -9.92 8.33 -0.96
CA SER A 17 -9.37 9.35 -1.87
C SER A 17 -10.48 10.06 -2.65
N ARG A 18 -11.41 9.29 -3.23
CA ARG A 18 -12.55 9.82 -4.00
C ARG A 18 -13.48 10.68 -3.15
N ALA A 19 -13.69 10.29 -1.89
CA ALA A 19 -14.48 11.05 -0.91
C ALA A 19 -13.73 12.25 -0.29
N ARG A 20 -12.50 12.54 -0.72
CA ARG A 20 -11.68 13.66 -0.23
C ARG A 20 -11.44 13.65 1.29
N LEU A 21 -11.31 12.46 1.89
CA LEU A 21 -11.02 12.32 3.32
C LEU A 21 -9.54 12.60 3.60
N GLY A 22 -9.22 13.48 4.54
CA GLY A 22 -7.83 13.72 4.96
C GLY A 22 -7.19 12.54 5.69
N LEU A 23 -8.02 11.73 6.36
CA LEU A 23 -7.59 10.59 7.18
C LEU A 23 -8.52 9.41 6.97
N THR A 24 -7.97 8.20 6.95
CA THR A 24 -8.76 6.97 6.85
C THR A 24 -8.16 5.84 7.68
N SER A 25 -8.95 4.79 7.93
CA SER A 25 -8.59 3.75 8.90
C SER A 25 -8.64 2.34 8.32
N LEU A 26 -7.54 1.61 8.43
CA LEU A 26 -7.39 0.24 7.96
C LEU A 26 -7.32 -0.77 9.12
N PRO A 27 -7.70 -2.04 8.90
CA PRO A 27 -7.45 -3.11 9.88
C PRO A 27 -5.96 -3.23 10.21
N ASN A 28 -5.63 -3.34 11.50
CA ASN A 28 -4.24 -3.46 11.97
C ASN A 28 -3.69 -4.87 11.74
N THR A 29 -3.08 -5.08 10.58
CA THR A 29 -2.41 -6.33 10.23
C THR A 29 -1.01 -6.07 9.70
N LYS A 30 -0.10 -7.02 9.87
CA LYS A 30 1.27 -6.90 9.34
C LYS A 30 1.27 -6.67 7.82
N TYR A 31 0.33 -7.30 7.11
CA TYR A 31 0.25 -7.19 5.65
C TYR A 31 -0.20 -5.79 5.20
N ASN A 32 -1.25 -5.25 5.82
CA ASN A 32 -1.69 -3.88 5.54
C ASN A 32 -0.62 -2.86 5.92
N LEU A 33 0.06 -3.06 7.05
CA LEU A 33 1.15 -2.21 7.50
C LEU A 33 2.31 -2.22 6.49
N ALA A 34 2.71 -3.38 5.99
CA ALA A 34 3.81 -3.48 5.02
C ALA A 34 3.51 -2.71 3.72
N LEU A 35 2.29 -2.84 3.18
CA LEU A 35 1.89 -2.07 2.01
C LEU A 35 1.74 -0.57 2.32
N ALA A 36 1.19 -0.20 3.48
CA ALA A 36 1.07 1.19 3.89
C ALA A 36 2.45 1.86 4.01
N LEU A 37 3.42 1.20 4.64
CA LEU A 37 4.79 1.72 4.72
C LEU A 37 5.45 1.86 3.35
N ALA A 38 5.19 0.93 2.42
CA ALA A 38 5.69 1.04 1.05
C ALA A 38 5.04 2.23 0.29
N LEU A 39 3.73 2.45 0.46
CA LEU A 39 3.02 3.61 -0.10
C LEU A 39 3.54 4.93 0.50
N HIS A 40 3.86 4.94 1.80
CA HIS A 40 4.43 6.10 2.47
C HIS A 40 5.84 6.41 1.95
N ARG A 41 6.70 5.38 1.85
CA ARG A 41 8.06 5.50 1.30
C ARG A 41 8.05 5.99 -0.15
N ALA A 42 7.10 5.53 -0.96
CA ALA A 42 6.89 5.98 -2.33
C ALA A 42 6.17 7.34 -2.45
N GLY A 43 5.77 7.96 -1.33
CA GLY A 43 5.20 9.31 -1.29
C GLY A 43 3.69 9.42 -1.53
N PHE A 44 2.96 8.32 -1.74
CA PHE A 44 1.52 8.32 -2.04
C PHE A 44 0.62 8.71 -0.87
N ILE A 45 1.07 8.43 0.37
CA ILE A 45 0.35 8.77 1.60
C ILE A 45 1.21 9.65 2.50
N SER A 46 0.56 10.40 3.41
CA SER A 46 1.22 11.39 4.28
C SER A 46 1.79 10.76 5.55
N SER A 47 1.07 9.82 6.14
CA SER A 47 1.41 9.25 7.44
C SER A 47 0.81 7.86 7.62
N VAL A 48 1.43 7.08 8.51
CA VAL A 48 0.95 5.78 8.96
C VAL A 48 1.13 5.68 10.47
N THR A 49 0.03 5.71 11.21
CA THR A 49 0.05 5.69 12.69
C THR A 49 -0.86 4.58 13.20
N ARG A 50 -0.39 3.78 14.16
CA ARG A 50 -1.26 2.81 14.83
C ARG A 50 -2.05 3.51 15.91
N GLY A 51 -3.34 3.20 16.02
CA GLY A 51 -4.21 3.81 17.04
C GLY A 51 -5.40 2.92 17.38
N GLY A 52 -6.33 3.49 18.16
CA GLY A 52 -7.58 2.84 18.52
C GLY A 52 -8.67 2.99 17.44
N PRO A 53 -9.94 2.77 17.81
CA PRO A 53 -11.08 2.91 16.90
C PRO A 53 -11.35 4.36 16.50
N HIS A 54 -10.85 5.33 17.26
CA HIS A 54 -10.97 6.76 16.98
C HIS A 54 -9.67 7.32 16.40
N PRO A 55 -9.76 8.32 15.50
CA PRO A 55 -8.59 8.93 14.91
C PRO A 55 -7.78 9.69 15.96
N PRO A 56 -6.44 9.65 15.89
CA PRO A 56 -5.62 10.57 16.67
C PRO A 56 -5.89 12.01 16.20
N THR A 57 -5.68 12.99 17.08
CA THR A 57 -5.83 14.40 16.71
C THR A 57 -4.80 14.76 15.62
N PRO A 58 -5.15 15.63 14.65
CA PRO A 58 -4.25 15.97 13.54
C PRO A 58 -2.89 16.50 13.98
N GLU A 59 -2.86 17.30 15.05
CA GLU A 59 -1.65 17.88 15.63
C GLU A 59 -0.75 16.83 16.29
N ALA A 60 -1.36 15.81 16.92
CA ALA A 60 -0.64 14.75 17.58
C ALA A 60 -0.20 13.64 16.62
N LEU A 61 -0.51 13.68 15.33
CA LEU A 61 -0.41 12.49 14.47
C LEU A 61 1.02 11.95 14.31
N LEU A 62 2.02 12.84 14.43
CA LEU A 62 3.45 12.51 14.40
C LEU A 62 4.06 12.28 15.79
N THR A 63 3.50 12.89 16.83
CA THR A 63 3.97 12.80 18.22
C THR A 63 3.20 11.76 19.04
N HIS A 64 2.16 11.16 18.47
CA HIS A 64 1.31 10.20 19.14
C HIS A 64 2.12 8.94 19.43
N GLU A 65 2.37 8.71 20.71
CA GLU A 65 2.94 7.47 21.19
C GLU A 65 1.84 6.40 21.26
N PRO A 66 1.88 5.38 20.39
CA PRO A 66 0.86 4.35 20.40
C PRO A 66 1.04 3.48 21.65
N GLU A 67 -0.07 3.21 22.36
CA GLU A 67 -0.06 2.23 23.44
C GLU A 67 0.44 0.86 22.94
N PRO A 68 1.12 0.07 23.81
CA PRO A 68 1.60 -1.25 23.44
C PRO A 68 0.43 -2.15 23.02
N VAL A 69 0.62 -2.89 21.92
CA VAL A 69 -0.39 -3.81 21.42
C VAL A 69 -0.29 -5.13 22.20
N THR A 70 -1.30 -5.42 23.00
CA THR A 70 -1.43 -6.65 23.79
C THR A 70 -2.67 -7.43 23.36
N SER A 71 -2.85 -8.65 23.89
CA SER A 71 -4.06 -9.44 23.64
C SER A 71 -5.34 -8.72 24.08
N ALA A 72 -5.26 -7.81 25.05
CA ALA A 72 -6.41 -7.06 25.55
C ALA A 72 -6.92 -5.98 24.58
N ASN A 73 -6.05 -5.35 23.78
CA ASN A 73 -6.43 -4.24 22.89
C ASN A 73 -6.28 -4.54 21.40
N VAL A 74 -5.65 -5.66 21.01
CA VAL A 74 -5.37 -6.01 19.60
C VAL A 74 -6.61 -5.95 18.70
N ALA A 75 -7.78 -6.35 19.22
CA ALA A 75 -9.05 -6.35 18.47
C ALA A 75 -9.54 -4.94 18.10
N THR A 76 -9.21 -3.92 18.91
CA THR A 76 -9.65 -2.54 18.68
C THR A 76 -8.64 -1.71 17.91
N ARG A 77 -7.42 -2.24 17.69
CA ARG A 77 -6.35 -1.50 17.01
C ARG A 77 -6.63 -1.33 15.52
N ARG A 78 -6.30 -0.13 15.02
CA ARG A 78 -6.40 0.24 13.61
C ARG A 78 -5.11 0.90 13.13
N LEU A 79 -4.93 0.94 11.81
CA LEU A 79 -3.89 1.72 11.15
C LEU A 79 -4.54 2.97 10.56
N TRP A 80 -4.20 4.12 11.10
CA TRP A 80 -4.60 5.42 10.59
C TRP A 80 -3.64 5.87 9.50
N VAL A 81 -4.19 6.21 8.35
CA VAL A 81 -3.44 6.61 7.16
C VAL A 81 -3.87 8.00 6.74
N GLY A 82 -2.90 8.92 6.63
CA GLY A 82 -3.13 10.25 6.08
C GLY A 82 -3.10 10.24 4.55
N LEU A 83 -4.15 10.76 3.91
CA LEU A 83 -4.22 10.87 2.46
C LEU A 83 -3.68 12.22 1.98
N LYS A 84 -3.08 12.22 0.79
CA LYS A 84 -2.48 13.42 0.18
C LYS A 84 -3.35 13.93 -0.96
N TYR A 85 -3.47 15.25 -1.03
CA TYR A 85 -4.14 15.97 -2.09
C TYR A 85 -3.23 17.10 -2.55
N TRP A 86 -3.09 17.28 -3.85
CA TRP A 86 -2.28 18.31 -4.46
C TRP A 86 -2.97 18.84 -5.71
N ASN A 87 -3.00 20.16 -5.89
CA ASN A 87 -3.61 20.82 -7.03
C ASN A 87 -5.05 20.33 -7.31
N GLU A 88 -5.88 20.31 -6.26
CA GLU A 88 -7.26 19.81 -6.33
C GLU A 88 -7.41 18.34 -6.78
N GLU A 89 -6.36 17.53 -6.74
CA GLU A 89 -6.41 16.10 -7.09
C GLU A 89 -5.84 15.21 -5.98
N PRO A 90 -6.38 14.00 -5.75
CA PRO A 90 -5.74 13.04 -4.84
C PRO A 90 -4.41 12.58 -5.45
N VAL A 91 -3.37 12.49 -4.62
CA VAL A 91 -2.07 11.90 -5.03
C VAL A 91 -2.21 10.40 -5.25
N LEU A 92 -3.09 9.75 -4.50
CA LEU A 92 -3.46 8.34 -4.64
C LEU A 92 -4.80 8.24 -5.38
N LYS A 93 -4.78 8.32 -6.72
CA LYS A 93 -5.99 8.33 -7.57
C LYS A 93 -6.55 6.93 -7.79
N SER A 94 -5.68 5.97 -8.07
CA SER A 94 -6.08 4.59 -8.38
C SER A 94 -5.15 3.59 -7.72
N LEU A 95 -5.76 2.50 -7.24
CA LEU A 95 -5.07 1.43 -6.52
C LEU A 95 -5.64 0.10 -7.00
N LYS A 96 -5.07 -0.42 -8.09
CA LYS A 96 -5.59 -1.61 -8.79
C LYS A 96 -4.88 -2.87 -8.30
N PRO A 97 -5.57 -3.79 -7.58
CA PRO A 97 -4.97 -5.06 -7.18
C PRO A 97 -4.72 -5.94 -8.41
N ILE A 98 -3.55 -6.58 -8.46
CA ILE A 98 -3.16 -7.53 -9.51
C ILE A 98 -3.35 -8.96 -9.01
N SER A 99 -2.72 -9.30 -7.89
CA SER A 99 -3.02 -10.55 -7.19
C SER A 99 -4.33 -10.42 -6.42
N LYS A 100 -5.20 -11.41 -6.61
CA LYS A 100 -6.51 -11.52 -5.95
C LYS A 100 -6.61 -12.86 -5.22
N PRO A 101 -7.58 -13.06 -4.30
CA PRO A 101 -7.75 -14.35 -3.63
C PRO A 101 -7.92 -15.54 -4.59
N SER A 102 -8.55 -15.31 -5.74
CA SER A 102 -8.74 -16.34 -6.77
C SER A 102 -7.47 -16.68 -7.55
N ARG A 103 -6.51 -15.76 -7.63
CA ARG A 103 -5.26 -15.97 -8.36
C ARG A 103 -4.15 -15.06 -7.83
N LEU A 104 -3.11 -15.69 -7.30
CA LEU A 104 -1.86 -15.06 -6.94
C LEU A 104 -0.96 -14.95 -8.18
N VAL A 105 -0.43 -13.76 -8.45
CA VAL A 105 0.42 -13.48 -9.61
C VAL A 105 1.83 -13.18 -9.10
N THR A 106 2.75 -14.10 -9.32
CA THR A 106 4.17 -13.94 -9.02
C THR A 106 4.91 -13.48 -10.28
N ALA A 107 5.92 -12.63 -10.11
CA ALA A 107 6.78 -12.15 -11.18
C ALA A 107 8.25 -12.47 -10.89
N SER A 108 8.94 -12.96 -11.91
CA SER A 108 10.39 -13.12 -11.93
C SER A 108 11.11 -11.78 -12.08
N LEU A 109 12.41 -11.75 -11.76
CA LEU A 109 13.24 -10.55 -11.92
C LEU A 109 13.25 -10.04 -13.37
N GLU A 110 13.26 -10.93 -14.36
CA GLU A 110 13.26 -10.56 -15.78
C GLU A 110 11.95 -9.87 -16.18
N GLU A 111 10.82 -10.41 -15.72
CA GLU A 111 9.50 -9.80 -15.95
C GLU A 111 9.39 -8.43 -15.29
N LEU A 112 9.87 -8.28 -14.04
CA LEU A 112 9.88 -7.00 -13.33
C LEU A 112 10.77 -5.97 -14.03
N ASN A 113 11.94 -6.37 -14.53
CA ASN A 113 12.81 -5.51 -15.34
C ASN A 113 12.10 -4.97 -16.58
N ARG A 114 11.37 -5.84 -17.28
CA ARG A 114 10.62 -5.48 -18.50
C ARG A 114 9.47 -4.52 -18.18
N VAL A 115 8.71 -4.81 -17.12
CA VAL A 115 7.58 -3.98 -16.65
C VAL A 115 8.03 -2.61 -16.17
N ALA A 116 9.14 -2.53 -15.44
CA ALA A 116 9.72 -1.27 -14.96
C ALA A 116 10.10 -0.32 -16.11
N ARG A 117 10.47 -0.86 -17.28
CA ARG A 117 10.80 -0.12 -18.50
C ARG A 117 9.58 0.22 -19.39
N GLY A 118 8.37 -0.11 -18.94
CA GLY A 118 7.14 0.19 -19.68
C GLY A 118 6.72 -0.88 -20.69
N PHE A 119 7.39 -2.05 -20.71
CA PHE A 119 7.00 -3.16 -21.58
C PHE A 119 6.14 -4.20 -20.83
N PRO A 120 5.13 -4.80 -21.45
CA PRO A 120 4.33 -5.85 -20.83
C PRO A 120 5.15 -7.12 -20.62
N ALA A 121 4.84 -7.86 -19.54
CA ALA A 121 5.41 -9.17 -19.22
C ALA A 121 4.40 -10.01 -18.42
N GLY A 122 4.20 -11.26 -18.83
CA GLY A 122 3.20 -12.15 -18.22
C GLY A 122 1.81 -11.52 -18.18
N TYR A 123 1.19 -11.49 -16.99
CA TYR A 123 -0.11 -10.84 -16.76
C TYR A 123 -0.04 -9.34 -16.46
N MET A 124 1.17 -8.75 -16.43
CA MET A 124 1.38 -7.36 -16.06
C MET A 124 1.55 -6.49 -17.30
N LYS A 125 0.91 -5.31 -17.28
CA LYS A 125 1.17 -4.25 -18.24
C LYS A 125 2.43 -3.48 -17.82
N GLY A 126 3.15 -2.93 -18.79
CA GLY A 126 4.26 -2.03 -18.52
C GLY A 126 3.81 -0.78 -17.76
N LEU A 127 4.72 -0.24 -16.94
CA LEU A 127 4.46 0.99 -16.19
C LEU A 127 4.44 2.23 -17.09
N GLN A 128 3.50 3.12 -16.80
CA GLN A 128 3.42 4.45 -17.40
C GLN A 128 3.97 5.52 -16.44
N LEU A 129 4.09 6.77 -16.92
CA LEU A 129 4.51 7.89 -16.10
C LEU A 129 3.56 8.08 -14.90
N GLY A 130 4.14 8.21 -13.70
CA GLY A 130 3.41 8.32 -12.44
C GLY A 130 2.85 7.01 -11.90
N GLU A 131 2.95 5.89 -12.62
CA GLU A 131 2.54 4.59 -12.10
C GLU A 131 3.66 3.91 -11.31
N CYS A 132 3.28 3.27 -10.21
CA CYS A 132 4.13 2.41 -9.39
C CYS A 132 3.52 1.03 -9.25
N LEU A 133 4.37 0.01 -9.14
CA LEU A 133 3.96 -1.38 -8.92
C LEU A 133 4.56 -1.87 -7.62
N PHE A 134 3.73 -2.38 -6.71
CA PHE A 134 4.21 -2.93 -5.44
C PHE A 134 4.27 -4.45 -5.49
N VAL A 135 5.39 -5.01 -5.06
CA VAL A 135 5.70 -6.44 -5.07
C VAL A 135 6.05 -6.87 -3.66
N ASN A 136 5.43 -7.94 -3.18
CA ASN A 136 5.80 -8.60 -1.93
C ASN A 136 6.91 -9.63 -2.21
N THR A 137 8.09 -9.36 -1.67
CA THR A 137 9.32 -10.15 -1.87
C THR A 137 9.74 -10.80 -0.55
N ASP A 138 10.80 -11.61 -0.58
CA ASP A 138 11.50 -12.11 0.62
C ASP A 138 12.09 -10.96 1.47
N ARG A 139 12.33 -9.79 0.86
CA ARG A 139 12.83 -8.57 1.52
C ARG A 139 11.72 -7.60 1.93
N GLY A 140 10.46 -8.04 1.89
CA GLY A 140 9.28 -7.23 2.23
C GLY A 140 8.59 -6.62 1.01
N VAL A 141 7.69 -5.66 1.27
CA VAL A 141 6.93 -4.98 0.21
C VAL A 141 7.75 -3.83 -0.36
N LEU A 142 8.08 -3.96 -1.63
CA LEU A 142 8.95 -3.06 -2.38
C LEU A 142 8.22 -2.50 -3.60
N GLU A 143 8.64 -1.33 -4.06
CA GLU A 143 8.28 -0.84 -5.38
C GLU A 143 9.09 -1.59 -6.45
N VAL A 144 8.58 -1.74 -7.68
CA VAL A 144 9.21 -2.58 -8.71
C VAL A 144 10.64 -2.16 -9.04
N ARG A 145 10.96 -0.86 -9.04
CA ARG A 145 12.31 -0.33 -9.26
C ARG A 145 13.21 -0.68 -8.08
N GLU A 146 12.71 -0.62 -6.85
CA GLU A 146 13.43 -1.10 -5.65
C GLU A 146 13.69 -2.62 -5.71
N ALA A 147 12.71 -3.40 -6.18
CA ALA A 147 12.83 -4.85 -6.31
C ALA A 147 13.83 -5.27 -7.40
N VAL A 148 13.80 -4.57 -8.55
CA VAL A 148 14.75 -4.77 -9.65
C VAL A 148 16.17 -4.42 -9.22
N GLU A 149 16.36 -3.29 -8.53
CA GLU A 149 17.66 -2.88 -7.99
C GLU A 149 18.24 -3.93 -7.04
N ARG A 150 17.38 -4.51 -6.19
CA ARG A 150 17.74 -5.57 -5.25
C ARG A 150 17.79 -6.97 -5.88
N LYS A 151 17.54 -7.08 -7.19
CA LYS A 151 17.56 -8.34 -7.96
C LYS A 151 16.65 -9.42 -7.39
N VAL A 152 15.45 -9.05 -6.92
CA VAL A 152 14.45 -9.97 -6.35
C VAL A 152 13.15 -9.95 -7.14
N GLY A 153 12.53 -11.13 -7.27
CA GLY A 153 11.15 -11.29 -7.75
C GLY A 153 10.16 -11.36 -6.58
N GLY A 154 8.88 -11.61 -6.88
CA GLY A 154 7.89 -11.81 -5.82
C GLY A 154 6.44 -11.73 -6.26
N LEU A 155 5.54 -11.74 -5.27
CA LEU A 155 4.11 -11.66 -5.47
C LEU A 155 3.69 -10.22 -5.80
N VAL A 156 3.08 -10.01 -6.96
CA VAL A 156 2.67 -8.69 -7.42
C VAL A 156 1.37 -8.28 -6.73
N LEU A 157 1.41 -7.24 -5.90
CA LEU A 157 0.25 -6.84 -5.08
C LEU A 157 -0.72 -5.97 -5.87
N CYS A 158 -0.27 -4.76 -6.22
CA CYS A 158 -1.13 -3.74 -6.81
C CYS A 158 -0.33 -2.73 -7.62
N LYS A 159 -1.02 -2.12 -8.58
CA LYS A 159 -0.54 -0.97 -9.34
C LYS A 159 -1.22 0.30 -8.84
N VAL A 160 -0.43 1.35 -8.65
CA VAL A 160 -0.87 2.62 -8.06
C VAL A 160 -0.61 3.76 -9.05
N LYS A 161 -1.53 4.71 -9.10
CA LYS A 161 -1.47 5.95 -9.89
C LYS A 161 -2.04 7.11 -9.09
#